data_AF-A0A9Q9XBZ5-F1
#
_entry.id   AF-A0A9Q9XBZ5-F1
#
_cell.length_a   1.000
_cell.length_b   1.000
_cell.length_c   1.000
_cell.angle_alpha   90.00
_cell.angle_beta   90.00
_cell.angle_gamma   90.00
#
_symmetry.space_group_name_H-M   'P 1'
#
loop_
_entity.id
_entity.type
_entity.pdbx_description
1 polymer ?
#
loop_
_entity_poly.entity_id
_entity_poly.type
_entity_poly.pdbx_seq_one_letter_code
_entity_poly.pdbx_strand_id
1 'polypeptide(L)'
;MASTGNMRSVCLSHNTLCSTGFELVLKTLPMHCLTHLQLSAVCRGPSDQPAMEILTKLLTQGDCPLTHLNLAGNGLTDHNVLLLASDFS
;
A
#
# COMPACT_ATOMS: atom_id res chain seq x y z
N MET A 1 -24.20 0.07 -0.39
CA MET A 1 -23.02 -0.64 -0.94
C MET A 1 -22.37 0.31 -1.94
N ALA A 2 -21.34 1.05 -1.55
CA ALA A 2 -20.70 2.00 -2.45
C ALA A 2 -19.90 1.21 -3.49
N SER A 3 -20.38 1.20 -4.73
CA SER A 3 -19.64 0.66 -5.86
C SER A 3 -18.41 1.54 -6.08
N THR A 4 -17.24 1.08 -5.67
CA THR A 4 -15.95 1.70 -5.99
C THR A 4 -15.54 1.46 -7.46
N GLY A 5 -16.48 1.06 -8.33
CA GLY A 5 -16.24 0.52 -9.67
C GLY A 5 -15.52 1.44 -10.66
N ASN A 6 -15.19 2.69 -10.30
CA ASN A 6 -14.38 3.62 -11.09
C ASN A 6 -13.21 4.24 -10.32
N MET A 7 -12.91 3.77 -9.10
CA MET A 7 -11.88 4.38 -8.26
C MET A 7 -10.49 3.97 -8.76
N ARG A 8 -9.84 4.88 -9.49
CA ARG A 8 -8.50 4.66 -10.08
C ARG A 8 -7.37 5.21 -9.23
N SER A 9 -7.64 6.20 -8.39
CA SER A 9 -6.64 6.86 -7.56
C SER A 9 -7.13 7.02 -6.13
N VAL A 10 -6.31 6.58 -5.17
CA VAL A 10 -6.57 6.74 -3.74
C VAL A 10 -5.37 7.41 -3.08
N CYS A 11 -5.63 8.48 -2.35
CA CYS A 11 -4.63 9.17 -1.54
C CYS A 11 -5.10 9.20 -0.09
N LEU A 12 -4.37 8.51 0.77
CA LEU A 12 -4.55 8.52 2.22
C LEU A 12 -3.28 9.02 2.92
N SER A 13 -2.41 9.71 2.19
CA SER A 13 -1.20 10.30 2.72
C SER A 13 -1.49 11.23 3.91
N HIS A 14 -0.56 11.26 4.86
CA HIS A 14 -0.61 12.04 6.09
C HIS A 14 -1.76 11.68 7.06
N ASN A 15 -2.39 10.51 6.89
CA ASN A 15 -3.28 9.95 7.90
C ASN A 15 -2.51 9.00 8.81
N THR A 16 -2.66 9.14 10.13
CA THR A 16 -2.05 8.23 11.11
C THR A 16 -2.80 6.90 11.12
N LEU A 17 -2.64 6.10 10.06
CA LEU A 17 -3.29 4.80 9.91
C LEU A 17 -2.68 3.75 10.85
N CYS A 18 -1.40 3.92 11.18
CA CYS A 18 -0.61 2.89 11.84
C CYS A 18 -0.49 1.60 11.01
N SER A 19 0.27 0.61 11.47
CA SER A 19 0.46 -0.68 10.82
C SER A 19 -0.87 -1.40 10.58
N THR A 20 -1.76 -1.37 11.57
CA THR A 20 -3.10 -1.98 11.49
C THR A 20 -3.96 -1.30 10.44
N GLY A 21 -4.03 0.04 10.41
CA GLY A 21 -4.84 0.75 9.42
C GLY A 21 -4.26 0.63 8.02
N PHE A 22 -2.93 0.58 7.89
CA PHE A 22 -2.26 0.33 6.62
C PHE A 22 -2.68 -1.03 6.03
N GLU A 23 -2.61 -2.10 6.82
CA GLU A 23 -3.09 -3.42 6.42
C GLU A 23 -4.57 -3.41 6.02
N LEU A 24 -5.41 -2.76 6.84
CA LEU A 24 -6.85 -2.78 6.65
C LEU A 24 -7.25 -2.04 5.36
N VAL A 25 -6.57 -0.92 5.07
CA VAL A 25 -6.69 -0.19 3.80
C VAL A 25 -6.32 -1.10 2.63
N LEU A 26 -5.18 -1.78 2.68
CA LEU A 26 -4.75 -2.67 1.61
C LEU A 26 -5.72 -3.82 1.35
N LYS A 27 -6.31 -4.40 2.40
CA LYS A 27 -7.32 -5.47 2.27
C LYS A 27 -8.67 -4.96 1.78
N THR A 28 -9.00 -3.69 2.02
CA THR A 28 -10.31 -3.11 1.71
C THR A 28 -10.34 -2.45 0.34
N LEU A 29 -9.19 -1.95 -0.13
CA LEU A 29 -9.09 -1.24 -1.40
C LEU A 29 -9.26 -2.19 -2.59
N PRO A 30 -9.98 -1.76 -3.65
CA PRO A 30 -10.13 -2.52 -4.89
C PRO A 30 -8.84 -2.44 -5.73
N MET A 31 -7.80 -3.19 -5.32
CA MET A 31 -6.48 -3.17 -5.98
C MET A 31 -6.56 -3.51 -7.47
N HIS A 32 -7.53 -4.34 -7.88
CA HIS A 32 -7.79 -4.72 -9.28
C HIS A 32 -8.25 -3.58 -10.21
N CYS A 33 -8.60 -2.40 -9.68
CA CYS A 33 -8.99 -1.23 -10.47
C CYS A 33 -8.13 0.01 -10.21
N LEU A 34 -7.22 -0.07 -9.23
CA LEU A 34 -6.42 1.08 -8.80
C LEU A 34 -5.17 1.22 -9.65
N THR A 35 -5.01 2.39 -10.26
CA THR A 35 -3.80 2.75 -11.00
C THR A 35 -2.85 3.62 -10.18
N HIS A 36 -3.36 4.32 -9.17
CA HIS A 36 -2.59 5.21 -8.30
C HIS A 36 -2.93 4.98 -6.82
N LEU A 37 -1.91 4.71 -6.00
CA LEU A 37 -2.04 4.53 -4.55
C LEU A 37 -1.00 5.38 -3.84
N GLN A 38 -1.46 6.34 -3.04
CA GLN A 38 -0.61 7.20 -2.22
C GLN A 38 -0.89 6.98 -0.74
N LEU A 39 0.13 6.46 -0.07
CA LEU A 39 0.14 6.14 1.36
C LEU A 39 1.39 6.76 2.00
N SER A 40 1.63 8.05 1.79
CA SER A 40 2.81 8.72 2.35
C SER A 40 2.61 9.10 3.81
N ALA A 41 3.62 8.94 4.67
CA ALA A 41 3.62 9.36 6.06
C ALA A 41 2.41 8.87 6.87
N VAL A 42 2.01 7.62 6.63
CA VAL A 42 0.89 6.95 7.30
C VAL A 42 1.29 6.09 8.50
N CYS A 43 2.52 5.58 8.47
CA CYS A 43 3.16 4.90 9.59
C CYS A 43 4.16 5.86 10.24
N ARG A 44 3.85 6.36 11.44
CA ARG A 44 4.62 7.44 12.11
C ARG A 44 5.29 7.02 13.42
N GLY A 45 5.41 5.72 13.68
CA GLY A 45 5.94 5.19 14.94
C GLY A 45 7.18 4.29 14.75
N PRO A 46 8.11 4.25 15.73
CA PRO A 46 9.29 3.39 15.67
C PRO A 46 8.96 1.88 15.73
N SER A 47 7.80 1.53 16.30
CA SER A 47 7.26 0.16 16.32
C SER A 47 6.20 -0.08 15.26
N ASP A 48 5.93 0.94 14.43
CA ASP A 48 4.82 0.94 13.48
C ASP A 48 5.34 0.62 12.09
N GLN A 49 5.69 -0.65 11.89
CA GLN A 49 6.14 -1.11 10.57
C GLN A 49 4.94 -1.32 9.65
N PRO A 50 4.97 -0.77 8.42
CA PRO A 50 3.93 -1.03 7.44
C PRO A 50 3.89 -2.51 7.07
N ALA A 51 2.69 -3.05 6.86
CA ALA A 51 2.47 -4.44 6.47
C ALA A 51 2.86 -4.70 5.00
N MET A 52 4.16 -4.62 4.71
CA MET A 52 4.72 -4.66 3.36
C MET A 52 4.51 -6.01 2.67
N GLU A 53 4.49 -7.12 3.42
CA GLU A 53 4.20 -8.44 2.86
C GLU A 53 2.82 -8.51 2.19
N ILE A 54 1.83 -7.82 2.76
CA ILE A 54 0.47 -7.78 2.22
C ILE A 54 0.45 -6.92 0.96
N LEU A 55 1.12 -5.77 0.99
CA LEU A 55 1.26 -4.91 -0.17
C LEU A 55 1.93 -5.65 -1.33
N THR A 56 3.06 -6.31 -1.07
CA THR A 56 3.77 -7.09 -2.09
C THR A 56 2.88 -8.18 -2.68
N LYS A 57 2.18 -8.96 -1.85
CA LYS A 57 1.22 -9.97 -2.32
C LYS A 57 0.12 -9.39 -3.22
N LEU A 58 -0.41 -8.22 -2.89
CA LEU A 58 -1.44 -7.56 -3.69
C LEU A 58 -0.90 -7.02 -5.01
N LEU A 59 0.38 -6.60 -5.04
CA LEU A 59 1.06 -6.17 -6.26
C LEU A 59 1.40 -7.35 -7.17
N THR A 60 1.70 -8.53 -6.60
CA THR A 60 2.01 -9.75 -7.36
C THR A 60 0.81 -10.62 -7.68
N GLN A 61 -0.38 -10.30 -7.15
CA GLN A 61 -1.62 -10.85 -7.68
C GLN A 61 -1.77 -10.40 -9.14
N GLY A 62 -1.49 -11.32 -10.07
CA GLY A 62 -1.53 -11.07 -11.50
C GLY A 62 -2.83 -10.35 -11.87
N ASP A 63 -2.68 -9.21 -12.54
CA ASP A 63 -3.72 -8.18 -12.81
C ASP A 63 -3.79 -7.02 -11.79
N CYS A 64 -2.66 -6.60 -11.20
CA CYS A 64 -2.59 -5.31 -10.50
C CYS A 64 -2.35 -4.16 -11.52
N PRO A 65 -3.34 -3.29 -11.82
CA PRO A 65 -3.17 -2.18 -12.77
C PRO A 65 -2.41 -0.99 -12.16
N LEU A 66 -1.79 -1.16 -10.99
CA LEU A 66 -1.14 -0.10 -10.26
C LEU A 66 0.10 0.39 -11.02
N THR A 67 0.05 1.65 -11.44
CA THR A 67 1.13 2.34 -12.16
C THR A 67 1.92 3.28 -11.28
N HIS A 68 1.30 3.79 -10.21
CA HIS A 68 1.88 4.74 -9.28
C HIS A 68 1.66 4.29 -7.84
N LEU A 69 2.75 4.09 -7.12
CA LEU A 69 2.77 3.76 -5.70
C LEU A 69 3.65 4.75 -4.96
N ASN A 70 3.12 5.39 -3.92
CA ASN A 70 3.89 6.30 -3.06
C ASN A 70 3.80 5.86 -1.60
N LEU A 71 4.95 5.47 -1.03
CA LEU A 71 5.12 5.04 0.36
C LEU A 71 6.07 5.97 1.15
N ALA A 72 6.34 7.17 0.65
CA ALA A 72 7.31 8.08 1.23
C ALA A 72 6.95 8.44 2.69
N GLY A 73 7.96 8.51 3.57
CA GLY A 73 7.74 8.92 4.96
C GLY A 73 7.10 7.87 5.87
N ASN A 74 7.02 6.59 5.46
CA ASN A 74 6.54 5.48 6.31
C ASN A 74 7.64 4.77 7.11
N GLY A 75 8.87 5.30 7.13
CA GLY A 75 9.99 4.66 7.82
C GLY A 75 10.34 3.27 7.26
N LEU A 76 10.26 3.09 5.94
CA LEU A 76 10.62 1.82 5.29
C LEU A 76 12.07 1.44 5.61
N THR A 77 12.27 0.18 6.00
CA THR A 77 13.58 -0.43 6.26
C THR A 77 14.12 -1.12 4.99
N ASP A 78 15.41 -1.47 4.99
CA ASP A 78 16.03 -2.22 3.88
C ASP A 78 15.29 -3.55 3.61
N HIS A 79 14.81 -4.20 4.67
CA HIS A 79 14.03 -5.42 4.56
C HIS A 79 12.70 -5.20 3.82
N ASN A 80 12.04 -4.06 4.05
CA ASN A 80 10.81 -3.71 3.35
C ASN A 80 11.05 -3.47 1.85
N VAL A 81 12.15 -2.82 1.51
CA VAL A 81 12.55 -2.57 0.12
C VAL A 81 12.93 -3.88 -0.57
N LEU A 82 13.61 -4.79 0.12
CA LEU A 82 13.91 -6.12 -0.38
C LEU A 82 12.63 -6.92 -0.63
N LEU A 83 11.67 -6.92 0.30
CA LEU A 83 10.37 -7.58 0.11
C LEU A 83 9.62 -7.05 -1.13
N LEU A 84 9.67 -5.74 -1.39
CA LEU A 84 9.11 -5.17 -2.62
C LEU A 84 9.85 -5.70 -3.84
N ALA A 85 11.19 -5.61 -3.86
CA ALA A 85 11.99 -5.93 -5.03
C ALA A 85 12.06 -7.42 -5.36
N SER A 86 11.98 -8.29 -4.34
CA SER A 86 12.20 -9.74 -4.48
C SER A 86 11.06 -10.44 -5.21
N ASP A 87 9.85 -9.89 -5.11
CA ASP A 87 8.63 -10.43 -5.73
C ASP A 87 8.46 -9.97 -7.20
N PHE A 88 9.28 -9.00 -7.67
CA PHE A 88 9.34 -8.58 -9.08
C PHE A 88 10.45 -9.26 -9.89
N SER A 89 11.24 -10.16 -9.28
CA SER A 89 12.34 -10.88 -9.93
C SER A 89 11.93 -12.29 -10.36
#